data_AF-A0A3M2SSI4-F1
#
_entry.id   AF-A0A3M2SSI4-F1
#
_cell.length_a   1.000
_cell.length_b   1.000
_cell.length_c   1.000
_cell.angle_alpha   90.00
_cell.angle_beta   90.00
_cell.angle_gamma   90.00
#
_symmetry.space_group_name_H-M   'P 1'
#
loop_
_entity.id
_entity.type
_entity.pdbx_description
1 polymer ?
#
loop_
_entity_poly.entity_id
_entity_poly.type
_entity_poly.pdbx_seq_one_letter_code
_entity_poly.pdbx_strand_id
1 'polypeptide(L)'
;MEWDEYVDQCKNGRGLIAVAGIVHDVTDFIKDHPGGKAMIGSGVGKDATAMFNGGVYMHSNAAHNLLSTMRVGVIRGGGEVDIWRRSQLEAKGEVSRDSSGERIIRAGYQPTKVLQNTPTAGAA
;
A
#
# COMPACT_ATOMS: atom_id res chain seq x y z
N MET A 1 -1.98 7.61 -18.48
CA MET A 1 -1.68 6.17 -18.44
C MET A 1 -2.84 5.45 -17.81
N GLU A 2 -3.12 4.23 -18.22
CA GLU A 2 -4.07 3.36 -17.52
C GLU A 2 -3.36 2.67 -16.33
N TRP A 3 -4.12 2.09 -15.41
CA TRP A 3 -3.56 1.41 -14.24
C TRP A 3 -2.60 0.28 -14.61
N ASP A 4 -2.99 -0.57 -15.56
CA ASP A 4 -2.17 -1.73 -15.96
C ASP A 4 -0.86 -1.30 -16.61
N GLU A 5 -0.88 -0.23 -17.40
CA GLU A 5 0.32 0.37 -18.00
C GLU A 5 1.28 0.89 -16.92
N TYR A 6 0.74 1.57 -15.90
CA TYR A 6 1.51 2.04 -14.74
C TYR A 6 2.20 0.87 -14.01
N VAL A 7 1.44 -0.19 -13.71
CA VAL A 7 1.96 -1.37 -13.01
C VAL A 7 2.99 -2.11 -13.87
N ASP A 8 2.77 -2.25 -15.16
CA ASP A 8 3.69 -2.93 -16.06
C ASP A 8 5.00 -2.17 -16.21
N GLN A 9 4.97 -0.83 -16.27
CA GLN A 9 6.19 -0.03 -16.24
C GLN A 9 7.01 -0.26 -14.97
N CYS A 10 6.34 -0.45 -13.82
CA CYS A 10 7.03 -0.81 -12.57
C CYS A 10 7.66 -2.19 -12.61
N LYS A 11 6.97 -3.20 -13.16
CA LYS A 11 7.54 -4.55 -13.36
C LYS A 11 8.77 -4.53 -14.27
N ASN A 12 8.82 -3.57 -15.21
CA ASN A 12 9.94 -3.35 -16.11
C ASN A 12 11.05 -2.44 -15.53
N GLY A 13 11.06 -2.24 -14.20
CA GLY A 13 12.18 -1.62 -13.49
C GLY A 13 12.03 -0.13 -13.20
N ARG A 14 10.92 0.52 -13.60
CA ARG A 14 10.68 1.92 -13.22
C ARG A 14 10.19 2.02 -11.78
N GLY A 15 10.81 2.90 -10.99
CA GLY A 15 10.36 3.24 -9.64
C GLY A 15 9.20 4.25 -9.68
N LEU A 16 7.99 3.81 -10.04
CA LEU A 16 6.84 4.71 -10.09
C LEU A 16 5.89 4.51 -8.90
N ILE A 17 5.40 5.61 -8.34
CA ILE A 17 4.35 5.61 -7.30
C ILE A 17 3.14 6.42 -7.75
N ALA A 18 1.95 5.99 -7.36
CA ALA A 18 0.73 6.78 -7.52
C ALA A 18 0.37 7.46 -6.20
N VAL A 19 0.09 8.77 -6.24
CA VAL A 19 -0.42 9.55 -5.10
C VAL A 19 -1.56 10.42 -5.61
N ALA A 20 -2.75 10.25 -5.05
CA ALA A 20 -3.99 10.88 -5.47
C ALA A 20 -4.27 10.73 -6.98
N GLY A 21 -3.97 9.56 -7.54
CA GLY A 21 -4.12 9.26 -8.98
C GLY A 21 -3.07 9.93 -9.89
N ILE A 22 -2.13 10.68 -9.34
CA ILE A 22 -1.00 11.27 -10.07
C ILE A 22 0.19 10.33 -9.96
N VAL A 23 0.89 10.09 -11.07
CA VAL A 23 2.04 9.21 -11.14
C VAL A 23 3.33 10.00 -11.07
N HIS A 24 4.25 9.53 -10.23
CA HIS A 24 5.53 10.17 -9.94
C HIS A 24 6.65 9.16 -10.18
N ASP A 25 7.69 9.59 -10.88
CA ASP A 25 8.90 8.80 -11.07
C ASP A 25 9.89 9.11 -9.96
N VAL A 26 10.03 8.17 -9.04
CA VAL A 26 10.93 8.26 -7.88
C VAL A 26 12.17 7.40 -8.06
N THR A 27 12.43 6.85 -9.25
CA THR A 27 13.50 5.87 -9.51
C THR A 27 14.84 6.32 -8.94
N ASP A 28 15.26 7.55 -9.24
CA ASP A 28 16.52 8.10 -8.77
C ASP A 28 16.47 8.54 -7.30
N PHE A 29 15.29 8.94 -6.82
CA PHE A 29 15.07 9.45 -5.47
C PHE A 29 15.00 8.35 -4.40
N ILE A 30 14.72 7.10 -4.78
CA ILE A 30 14.59 5.96 -3.84
C ILE A 30 15.78 5.85 -2.86
N LYS A 31 17.00 6.12 -3.33
CA LYS A 31 18.22 6.04 -2.52
C LYS A 31 18.37 7.20 -1.53
N ASP A 32 17.76 8.33 -1.84
CA ASP A 32 17.87 9.59 -1.09
C ASP A 32 16.65 9.80 -0.17
N HIS A 33 15.66 8.90 -0.22
CA HIS A 33 14.44 9.01 0.56
C HIS A 33 14.72 8.98 2.08
N PRO A 34 14.38 10.05 2.84
CA PRO A 34 14.71 10.13 4.27
C PRO A 34 14.05 9.04 5.13
N GLY A 35 12.88 8.53 4.71
CA GLY A 35 12.21 7.40 5.37
C GLY A 35 12.83 6.03 5.04
N GLY A 36 13.91 6.00 4.26
CA GLY A 36 14.63 4.80 3.86
C GLY A 36 14.13 4.16 2.56
N LYS A 37 15.03 3.44 1.89
CA LYS A 37 14.81 2.75 0.60
C LYS A 37 13.69 1.72 0.67
N ALA A 38 13.62 0.95 1.76
CA ALA A 38 12.63 -0.10 1.93
C ALA A 38 11.19 0.47 1.99
N MET A 39 11.01 1.61 2.67
CA MET A 39 9.71 2.24 2.83
C MET A 39 9.16 2.76 1.51
N ILE A 40 9.94 3.54 0.76
CA ILE A 40 9.51 4.03 -0.56
C ILE A 40 9.38 2.90 -1.57
N GLY A 41 10.28 1.92 -1.53
CA GLY A 41 10.23 0.74 -2.40
C GLY A 41 8.95 -0.08 -2.23
N SER A 42 8.40 -0.13 -1.02
CA SER A 42 7.14 -0.85 -0.75
C SER A 42 5.91 -0.24 -1.45
N GLY A 43 6.00 1.04 -1.85
CA GLY A 43 4.95 1.77 -2.58
C GLY A 43 5.09 1.73 -4.11
N VAL A 44 6.19 1.20 -4.66
CA VAL A 44 6.38 1.11 -6.11
C VAL A 44 5.32 0.20 -6.73
N GLY A 45 4.71 0.66 -7.83
CA GLY A 45 3.64 -0.04 -8.53
C GLY A 45 2.31 -0.10 -7.78
N LYS A 46 2.11 0.75 -6.76
CA LYS A 46 0.90 0.81 -5.94
C LYS A 46 0.36 2.22 -5.80
N ASP A 47 -0.88 2.30 -5.32
CA ASP A 47 -1.41 3.54 -4.77
C ASP A 47 -0.79 3.80 -3.39
N ALA A 48 0.16 4.74 -3.34
CA ALA A 48 0.85 5.18 -2.14
C ALA A 48 0.15 6.35 -1.44
N THR A 49 -1.07 6.72 -1.84
CA THR A 49 -1.80 7.87 -1.28
C THR A 49 -1.93 7.79 0.24
N ALA A 50 -2.37 6.64 0.77
CA ALA A 50 -2.50 6.46 2.21
C ALA A 50 -1.13 6.47 2.90
N MET A 51 -0.10 5.85 2.31
CA MET A 51 1.24 5.82 2.88
C MET A 51 1.84 7.23 3.02
N PHE A 52 1.58 8.09 2.03
CA PHE A 52 2.10 9.45 1.97
C PHE A 52 1.35 10.45 2.86
N ASN A 53 0.03 10.28 3.01
CA ASN A 53 -0.87 11.22 3.70
C ASN A 53 -1.28 10.75 5.10
N GLY A 54 -0.37 10.12 5.85
CA GLY A 54 -0.58 9.82 7.28
C GLY A 54 -1.11 8.43 7.62
N GLY A 55 -1.34 7.55 6.64
CA GLY A 55 -1.60 6.13 6.89
C GLY A 55 -0.33 5.38 7.33
N VAL A 56 0.85 5.86 6.94
CA VAL A 56 2.15 5.39 7.45
C VAL A 56 2.95 6.58 7.96
N TYR A 57 3.22 7.56 7.09
CA TYR A 57 3.86 8.82 7.46
C TYR A 57 3.04 9.99 6.97
N MET A 58 2.95 11.03 7.80
CA MET A 58 2.35 12.30 7.40
C MET A 58 3.46 13.20 6.85
N HIS A 59 3.53 13.32 5.52
CA HIS A 59 4.56 14.14 4.88
C HIS A 59 4.31 15.63 5.05
N SER A 60 5.39 16.41 5.09
CA SER A 60 5.34 17.87 5.21
C SER A 60 5.04 18.54 3.87
N ASN A 61 4.64 19.80 3.88
CA ASN A 61 4.47 20.59 2.65
C ASN A 61 5.73 20.62 1.76
N ALA A 62 6.92 20.62 2.37
CA ALA A 62 8.16 20.54 1.61
C ALA A 62 8.28 19.22 0.84
N ALA A 63 7.86 18.10 1.43
CA ALA A 63 7.82 16.81 0.75
C ALA A 63 6.74 16.75 -0.35
N HIS A 64 5.58 17.39 -0.15
CA HIS A 64 4.60 17.56 -1.23
C HIS A 64 5.17 18.37 -2.41
N ASN A 65 5.87 19.47 -2.13
CA ASN A 65 6.52 20.27 -3.16
C ASN A 65 7.60 19.49 -3.91
N LEU A 66 8.44 18.73 -3.19
CA LEU A 66 9.42 17.85 -3.80
C LEU A 66 8.76 16.77 -4.66
N LEU A 67 7.72 16.12 -4.15
CA LEU A 67 6.97 15.11 -4.91
C LEU A 67 6.45 15.68 -6.24
N SER A 68 5.96 16.93 -6.24
CA SER A 68 5.43 17.57 -7.45
C SER A 68 6.43 17.70 -8.60
N THR A 69 7.74 17.76 -8.31
CA THR A 69 8.78 17.85 -9.35
C THR A 69 9.03 16.52 -10.05
N MET A 70 8.60 15.40 -9.44
CA MET A 70 8.75 14.04 -9.95
C MET A 70 7.53 13.56 -10.73
N ARG A 71 6.51 14.40 -10.95
CA ARG A 71 5.28 14.03 -11.66
C ARG A 71 5.56 13.70 -13.13
N VAL A 72 5.05 12.55 -13.58
CA VAL A 72 5.16 12.07 -14.97
C VAL A 72 3.82 11.80 -15.64
N GLY A 73 2.72 11.75 -14.90
CA GLY A 73 1.42 11.47 -15.50
C GLY A 73 0.25 11.45 -14.53
N VAL A 74 -0.91 11.05 -15.05
CA VAL A 74 -2.15 10.82 -14.29
C VAL A 74 -2.74 9.48 -14.75
N ILE A 75 -3.29 8.73 -13.80
CA ILE A 75 -4.02 7.48 -14.06
C ILE A 75 -5.43 7.82 -14.55
N ARG A 76 -5.81 7.25 -15.69
CA ARG A 76 -7.15 7.35 -16.27
C ARG A 76 -7.97 6.11 -15.90
N GLY A 77 -9.30 6.23 -15.95
CA GLY A 77 -10.21 5.11 -15.71
C GLY A 77 -10.33 4.62 -14.26
N GLY A 78 -9.43 5.02 -13.37
CA GLY A 78 -9.39 4.57 -11.97
C GLY A 78 -8.22 3.64 -11.71
N GLY A 79 -8.09 3.16 -10.47
CA GLY A 79 -6.99 2.31 -10.04
C GLY A 79 -7.45 1.09 -9.25
N GLU A 80 -6.49 0.25 -8.86
CA GLU A 80 -6.76 -0.91 -8.03
C GLU A 80 -7.26 -0.49 -6.64
N VAL A 81 -8.30 -1.17 -6.15
CA VAL A 81 -8.84 -0.97 -4.81
C VAL A 81 -8.27 -2.03 -3.87
N ASP A 82 -7.49 -1.60 -2.88
CA ASP A 82 -6.73 -2.47 -1.97
C ASP A 82 -7.59 -3.55 -1.29
N ILE A 83 -8.82 -3.21 -0.89
CA ILE A 83 -9.74 -4.16 -0.24
C ILE A 83 -10.13 -5.29 -1.20
N TRP A 84 -10.41 -4.96 -2.45
CA TRP A 84 -10.82 -5.94 -3.45
C TRP A 84 -9.65 -6.81 -3.89
N ARG A 85 -8.47 -6.20 -4.09
CA ARG A 85 -7.22 -6.91 -4.34
C ARG A 85 -6.96 -7.96 -3.27
N ARG A 86 -7.03 -7.56 -1.99
CA ARG A 86 -6.81 -8.48 -0.85
C ARG A 86 -7.83 -9.62 -0.83
N SER A 87 -9.11 -9.32 -1.04
CA SER A 87 -10.15 -10.34 -1.11
C SER A 87 -9.89 -11.36 -2.24
N GLN A 88 -9.40 -10.91 -3.40
CA GLN A 88 -9.07 -11.80 -4.51
C GLN A 88 -7.84 -12.67 -4.20
N LEU A 89 -6.80 -12.11 -3.58
CA LEU A 89 -5.61 -12.86 -3.16
C LEU A 89 -5.97 -13.92 -2.12
N GLU A 90 -6.79 -13.57 -1.13
CA GLU A 90 -7.29 -14.50 -0.11
C GLU A 90 -8.14 -15.61 -0.72
N ALA A 91 -9.02 -15.29 -1.66
CA ALA A 91 -9.83 -16.28 -2.38
C ALA A 91 -8.97 -17.25 -3.21
N LYS A 92 -7.82 -16.79 -3.72
CA LYS A 92 -6.82 -17.62 -4.40
C LYS A 92 -5.93 -18.42 -3.44
N GLY A 93 -6.13 -18.30 -2.13
CA GLY A 93 -5.32 -18.96 -1.11
C GLY A 93 -3.95 -18.30 -0.86
N GLU A 94 -3.70 -17.13 -1.44
CA GLU A 94 -2.49 -16.34 -1.18
C GLU A 94 -2.67 -15.53 0.11
N VAL A 95 -2.10 -16.05 1.20
CA VAL A 95 -2.18 -15.45 2.54
C VAL A 95 -0.88 -14.71 2.84
N SER A 96 -0.96 -13.53 3.46
CA SER A 96 0.21 -12.75 3.88
C SER A 96 1.16 -13.63 4.71
N ARG A 97 2.43 -13.67 4.31
CA ARG A 97 3.50 -14.37 5.03
C ARG A 97 4.45 -13.36 5.64
N ASP A 98 5.07 -13.71 6.75
CA ASP A 98 6.10 -12.88 7.38
C ASP A 98 7.46 -13.05 6.67
N SER A 99 8.49 -12.38 7.19
CA SER A 99 9.86 -12.45 6.67
C SER A 99 10.50 -13.85 6.77
N SER A 100 9.95 -14.73 7.61
CA SER A 100 10.34 -16.14 7.74
C SER A 100 9.53 -17.07 6.82
N GLY A 101 8.55 -16.55 6.09
CA GLY A 101 7.67 -17.33 5.22
C GLY A 101 6.51 -18.01 5.94
N GLU A 102 6.33 -17.75 7.24
CA GLU A 102 5.22 -18.27 8.02
C GLU A 102 3.94 -17.47 7.75
N ARG A 103 2.79 -18.12 7.90
CA ARG A 103 1.48 -17.49 7.65
C ARG A 103 1.19 -16.45 8.73
N ILE A 104 0.95 -15.20 8.34
CA ILE A 104 0.52 -14.16 9.28
C ILE A 104 -0.93 -14.42 9.68
N ILE A 105 -1.14 -14.72 10.96
CA ILE A 105 -2.47 -14.89 11.55
C ILE A 105 -3.04 -13.51 11.91
N ARG A 106 -4.23 -13.19 11.41
CA ARG A 106 -4.88 -11.90 11.70
C ARG A 106 -5.37 -11.77 13.13
N ALA A 107 -5.51 -10.52 13.58
CA ALA A 107 -6.20 -10.18 14.82
C ALA A 107 -7.63 -10.74 14.81
N GLY A 108 -7.98 -11.55 15.81
CA GLY A 108 -9.23 -12.32 15.83
C GLY A 108 -9.03 -13.82 15.65
N TYR A 109 -8.02 -14.22 14.87
CA TYR A 109 -7.78 -15.61 14.49
C TYR A 109 -6.54 -16.20 15.16
N GLN A 110 -5.90 -15.46 16.08
CA GLN A 110 -4.77 -15.99 16.81
C GLN A 110 -5.19 -17.26 17.58
N PRO A 111 -4.40 -18.35 17.52
CA PRO A 111 -4.74 -19.60 18.22
C PRO A 111 -4.96 -19.43 19.73
N THR A 112 -4.36 -18.37 20.30
CA THR A 112 -4.43 -18.02 21.71
C THR A 112 -5.57 -17.07 22.05
N LYS A 113 -6.32 -16.55 21.07
CA LYS A 113 -7.40 -15.61 21.33
C LYS A 113 -8.66 -16.37 21.74
N VAL A 114 -9.01 -16.26 23.02
CA VAL A 114 -10.29 -16.74 23.55
C VAL A 114 -11.37 -15.73 23.13
N LEU A 115 -12.37 -16.17 22.36
CA LEU A 115 -13.59 -15.40 22.14
C LEU A 115 -14.30 -15.25 23.48
N GLN A 116 -14.28 -14.05 24.06
CA GLN A 116 -15.15 -13.75 25.18
C GLN A 116 -16.58 -13.78 24.65
N ASN A 117 -17.37 -14.77 25.07
CA ASN A 117 -18.82 -14.74 24.87
C ASN A 117 -19.33 -13.47 25.55
N THR A 118 -19.79 -12.50 24.75
CA THR A 118 -20.50 -11.35 25.29
C THR A 118 -21.77 -11.86 25.97
N PRO A 119 -21.99 -11.62 27.27
CA PRO A 119 -23.25 -12.00 27.90
C PRO A 119 -24.38 -11.30 27.17
N THR A 120 -25.36 -12.05 26.68
CA THR A 120 -26.61 -11.47 26.17
C THR A 120 -27.20 -10.62 27.28
N ALA A 121 -27.52 -9.37 26.96
CA ALA A 121 -28.06 -8.39 27.89
C ALA A 121 -29.14 -9.01 28.78
N GLY A 122 -28.98 -8.86 30.10
CA GLY A 122 -29.98 -9.32 31.06
C GLY A 122 -31.32 -8.67 30.76
N ALA A 123 -32.34 -9.51 30.58
CA ALA A 123 -33.72 -9.09 30.63
C ALA A 123 -34.00 -8.46 32.00
N ALA A 124 -34.56 -7.25 32.00
CA ALA A 124 -35.31 -6.65 33.09
C ALA A 124 -36.49 -5.90 32.47
#